data_AF-A0A371QUM2-F1
#
_entry.id   AF-A0A371QUM2-F1
#
_cell.length_a   1.000
_cell.length_b   1.000
_cell.length_c   1.000
_cell.angle_alpha   90.00
_cell.angle_beta   90.00
_cell.angle_gamma   90.00
#
_symmetry.space_group_name_H-M   'P 1'
#
loop_
_entity.id
_entity.type
_entity.pdbx_description
1 polymer ?
#
loop_
_entity_poly.entity_id
_entity_poly.type
_entity_poly.pdbx_seq_one_letter_code
_entity_poly.pdbx_strand_id
1 'polypeptide(L)'
;MDWVEKFLNDAEKMFQIPRSELEKFVQYMLSDPVKVQDWAERLQISDTDFLMLTTIYTLYKTEDRVIDLLSNIELKVDEAIGLISTAAANLLNALPQEDRKPILAQLILAIALQTEDAQLRNSLAEYAKVILTE
;
A
#
# COMPACT_ATOMS: atom_id res chain seq x y z
N MET A 1 8.47 12.15 -9.18
CA MET A 1 9.39 11.01 -9.29
C MET A 1 8.50 9.84 -9.68
N ASP A 2 8.74 9.17 -10.80
CA ASP A 2 7.81 8.17 -11.34
C ASP A 2 7.63 7.00 -10.36
N TRP A 3 6.41 6.82 -9.83
CA TRP A 3 6.10 5.73 -8.90
C TRP A 3 6.35 4.36 -9.52
N VAL A 4 6.24 4.25 -10.86
CA VAL A 4 6.55 3.04 -11.61
C VAL A 4 8.02 2.68 -11.44
N GLU A 5 8.92 3.64 -11.58
CA GLU A 5 10.37 3.44 -11.43
C GLU A 5 10.73 2.94 -10.02
N LYS A 6 10.12 3.54 -8.98
CA LYS A 6 10.31 3.08 -7.59
C LYS A 6 9.79 1.66 -7.39
N PHE A 7 8.56 1.39 -7.84
CA PHE A 7 7.96 0.06 -7.79
C PHE A 7 8.85 -1.00 -8.46
N LEU A 8 9.34 -0.74 -9.68
CA LEU A 8 10.17 -1.67 -10.43
C LEU A 8 11.48 -1.99 -9.69
N ASN A 9 12.14 -0.98 -9.13
CA ASN A 9 13.40 -1.15 -8.40
C ASN A 9 13.23 -1.99 -7.13
N ASP A 10 12.12 -1.83 -6.41
CA ASP A 10 11.85 -2.60 -5.19
C ASP A 10 11.37 -4.01 -5.52
N ALA A 11 10.46 -4.15 -6.49
CA ALA A 11 9.96 -5.43 -6.92
C ALA A 11 11.06 -6.34 -7.49
N GLU A 12 12.01 -5.78 -8.26
CA GLU A 12 13.15 -6.53 -8.79
C GLU A 12 14.02 -7.11 -7.65
N LYS A 13 14.28 -6.31 -6.61
CA LYS A 13 15.05 -6.75 -5.43
C LYS A 13 14.32 -7.79 -4.59
N MET A 14 13.01 -7.60 -4.40
CA MET A 14 12.21 -8.42 -3.48
C MET A 14 11.82 -9.76 -4.10
N PHE A 15 11.40 -9.77 -5.36
CA PHE A 15 10.82 -10.95 -6.01
C PHE A 15 11.79 -11.65 -6.98
N GLN A 16 12.96 -11.07 -7.25
CA GLN A 16 13.95 -11.61 -8.19
C GLN A 16 13.39 -11.83 -9.61
N ILE A 17 12.32 -11.08 -9.97
CA ILE A 17 11.71 -11.13 -11.29
C ILE A 17 12.47 -10.15 -12.20
N PRO A 18 12.85 -10.55 -13.43
CA PRO A 18 13.53 -9.66 -14.36
C PRO A 18 12.73 -8.37 -14.61
N ARG A 19 13.40 -7.21 -14.64
CA ARG A 19 12.75 -5.92 -14.89
C ARG A 19 11.83 -5.90 -16.12
N SER A 20 12.25 -6.53 -17.22
CA SER A 20 11.45 -6.60 -18.45
C SER A 20 10.13 -7.38 -18.29
N GLU A 21 10.02 -8.28 -17.32
CA GLU A 21 8.77 -8.96 -16.97
C GLU A 21 7.93 -8.12 -16.00
N LEU A 22 8.57 -7.40 -15.06
CA LEU A 22 7.89 -6.45 -14.19
C LEU A 22 7.28 -5.28 -14.97
N GLU A 23 7.93 -4.80 -16.02
CA GLU A 23 7.38 -3.79 -16.93
C GLU A 23 6.12 -4.29 -17.66
N LYS A 24 6.10 -5.57 -18.07
CA LYS A 24 4.90 -6.20 -18.65
C LYS A 24 3.78 -6.32 -17.62
N PHE A 25 4.12 -6.68 -16.38
CA PHE A 25 3.17 -6.68 -15.27
C PHE A 25 2.52 -5.31 -15.08
N VAL A 26 3.31 -4.22 -15.03
CA VAL A 26 2.79 -2.85 -14.92
C VAL A 26 1.87 -2.53 -16.09
N GLN A 27 2.30 -2.84 -17.31
CA GLN A 27 1.49 -2.62 -18.51
C GLN A 27 0.15 -3.35 -18.44
N TYR A 28 0.15 -4.64 -18.09
CA TYR A 28 -1.08 -5.42 -17.96
C TYR A 28 -1.98 -4.89 -16.84
N MET A 29 -1.43 -4.53 -15.68
CA MET A 29 -2.20 -3.92 -14.59
C MET A 29 -2.86 -2.58 -14.98
N LEU A 30 -2.31 -1.86 -15.97
CA LEU A 30 -2.87 -0.60 -16.46
C LEU A 30 -3.91 -0.80 -17.58
N SER A 31 -3.69 -1.77 -18.48
CA SER A 31 -4.50 -1.92 -19.70
C SER A 31 -5.40 -3.15 -19.74
N ASP A 32 -4.98 -4.26 -19.11
CA ASP A 32 -5.64 -5.56 -19.24
C ASP A 32 -5.32 -6.47 -18.04
N PRO A 33 -6.03 -6.30 -16.91
CA PRO A 33 -5.74 -7.02 -15.67
C PRO A 33 -5.90 -8.54 -15.78
N VAL A 34 -6.65 -9.05 -16.77
CA VAL A 34 -6.86 -10.49 -16.96
C VAL A 34 -5.54 -11.18 -17.37
N LYS A 35 -4.68 -10.50 -18.14
CA LYS A 35 -3.37 -11.02 -18.56
C LYS A 35 -2.35 -11.14 -17.43
N VAL A 36 -2.61 -10.52 -16.28
CA VAL A 36 -1.72 -10.56 -15.12
C VAL A 36 -1.70 -11.97 -14.52
N GLN A 37 -2.84 -12.66 -14.52
CA GLN A 37 -2.94 -14.04 -14.06
C GLN A 37 -2.16 -14.99 -14.96
N ASP A 38 -2.38 -14.93 -16.28
CA ASP A 38 -1.65 -15.72 -17.28
C ASP A 38 -0.13 -15.47 -17.22
N TRP A 39 0.26 -14.22 -16.97
CA TRP A 39 1.66 -13.84 -16.79
C TRP A 39 2.28 -14.48 -15.54
N ALA A 40 1.57 -14.46 -14.41
CA ALA A 40 2.04 -15.03 -13.16
C ALA A 40 2.18 -16.56 -13.26
N GLU A 41 1.20 -17.22 -13.89
CA GLU A 41 1.23 -18.67 -14.15
C GLU A 41 2.40 -19.06 -15.04
N ARG A 42 2.65 -18.32 -16.13
CA ARG A 42 3.77 -18.57 -17.05
C ARG A 42 5.13 -18.46 -16.36
N LEU A 43 5.27 -17.52 -15.43
CA LEU A 43 6.50 -17.31 -14.67
C LEU A 43 6.59 -18.17 -13.40
N GLN A 44 5.56 -18.97 -13.11
CA GLN A 44 5.46 -19.81 -11.92
C GLN A 44 5.64 -19.01 -10.62
N ILE A 45 5.10 -17.78 -10.60
CA ILE A 45 5.10 -16.95 -9.40
C ILE A 45 4.16 -17.60 -8.37
N SER A 46 4.63 -17.74 -7.13
CA SER A 46 3.82 -18.30 -6.05
C SER A 46 2.62 -17.40 -5.75
N ASP A 47 1.50 -17.96 -5.30
CA ASP A 47 0.31 -17.18 -4.93
C ASP A 47 0.64 -16.09 -3.90
N THR A 48 1.54 -16.39 -2.96
CA THR A 48 2.01 -15.46 -1.93
C THR A 48 2.82 -14.31 -2.53
N ASP A 49 3.78 -14.60 -3.41
CA ASP A 49 4.58 -13.56 -4.07
C ASP A 49 3.73 -12.72 -5.01
N PHE A 50 2.77 -13.35 -5.69
CA PHE A 50 1.82 -12.68 -6.55
C PHE A 50 0.92 -11.70 -5.77
N LEU A 51 0.39 -12.14 -4.63
CA LEU A 51 -0.37 -11.29 -3.71
C LEU A 51 0.48 -10.13 -3.19
N MET A 52 1.72 -10.38 -2.78
CA MET A 52 2.62 -9.33 -2.31
C MET A 52 2.96 -8.33 -3.43
N LEU A 53 3.29 -8.80 -4.64
CA LEU A 53 3.62 -7.96 -5.78
C LEU A 53 2.45 -7.04 -6.17
N THR A 54 1.23 -7.59 -6.25
CA THR A 54 0.01 -6.82 -6.56
C THR A 54 -0.35 -5.83 -5.45
N THR A 55 -0.11 -6.20 -4.19
CA THR A 55 -0.31 -5.31 -3.04
C THR A 55 0.67 -4.13 -3.10
N ILE A 56 1.96 -4.38 -3.31
CA ILE A 56 2.99 -3.33 -3.40
C ILE A 56 2.69 -2.40 -4.59
N TYR A 57 2.36 -2.95 -5.76
CA TYR A 57 1.94 -2.15 -6.92
C TYR A 57 0.77 -1.21 -6.57
N THR A 58 -0.26 -1.75 -5.90
CA THR A 58 -1.44 -0.98 -5.52
C THR A 58 -1.09 0.14 -4.54
N LEU A 59 -0.19 -0.13 -3.59
CA LEU A 59 0.31 0.87 -2.65
C LEU A 59 1.02 2.02 -3.39
N TYR A 60 2.00 1.71 -4.23
CA TYR A 60 2.76 2.72 -4.99
C TYR A 60 1.85 3.59 -5.88
N LYS A 61 0.91 2.96 -6.61
CA LYS A 61 -0.06 3.67 -7.45
C LYS A 61 -1.02 4.55 -6.63
N THR A 62 -1.41 4.08 -5.45
CA THR A 62 -2.32 4.82 -4.57
C THR A 62 -1.59 5.99 -3.92
N GLU A 63 -0.34 5.81 -3.50
CA GLU A 63 0.52 6.85 -2.95
C GLU A 63 0.66 8.01 -3.93
N ASP A 64 1.00 7.73 -5.19
CA ASP A 64 1.11 8.74 -6.25
C ASP A 64 -0.20 9.53 -6.43
N ARG A 65 -1.33 8.83 -6.53
CA ARG A 65 -2.64 9.47 -6.67
C ARG A 65 -3.03 10.31 -5.45
N VAL A 66 -2.70 9.85 -4.24
CA VAL A 66 -2.96 10.60 -3.01
C VAL A 66 -2.07 11.83 -2.95
N ILE A 67 -0.79 11.72 -3.30
CA ILE A 67 0.14 12.85 -3.41
C ILE A 67 -0.41 13.87 -4.41
N ASP A 68 -0.85 13.44 -5.59
CA ASP A 68 -1.43 14.34 -6.59
C ASP A 68 -2.66 15.08 -6.07
N LEU A 69 -3.58 14.38 -5.41
CA LEU A 69 -4.78 14.98 -4.82
C LEU A 69 -4.43 15.99 -3.71
N LEU A 70 -3.41 15.69 -2.90
CA LEU A 70 -2.99 16.54 -1.79
C LEU A 70 -2.02 17.66 -2.23
N SER A 71 -1.34 17.52 -3.37
CA SER A 71 -0.29 18.44 -3.83
C SER A 71 -0.81 19.87 -4.08
N ASN A 72 -2.09 20.01 -4.36
CA ASN A 72 -2.76 21.30 -4.58
C ASN A 72 -3.41 21.86 -3.31
N ILE A 73 -3.28 21.17 -2.17
CA ILE A 73 -3.88 21.56 -0.90
C ILE A 73 -2.78 22.04 0.04
N GLU A 74 -2.74 23.35 0.28
CA GLU A 74 -1.93 23.91 1.37
C GLU A 74 -2.69 23.74 2.69
N LEU A 75 -2.33 22.72 3.47
CA LEU A 75 -2.89 22.49 4.81
C LEU A 75 -1.92 22.98 5.88
N LYS A 76 -2.44 23.68 6.88
CA LYS A 76 -1.74 23.81 8.16
C LYS A 76 -1.73 22.47 8.89
N VAL A 77 -0.84 22.33 9.86
CA VAL A 77 -0.67 21.08 10.62
C VAL A 77 -1.97 20.61 11.27
N ASP A 78 -2.74 21.53 11.86
CA ASP A 78 -4.04 21.24 12.47
C ASP A 78 -5.11 20.80 11.45
N GLU A 79 -5.12 21.41 10.28
CA GLU A 79 -6.02 21.03 9.18
C GLU A 79 -5.67 19.67 8.58
N ALA A 80 -4.37 19.34 8.47
CA ALA A 80 -3.92 18.02 8.07
C ALA A 80 -4.32 16.93 9.09
N ILE A 81 -4.18 17.22 10.39
CA ILE A 81 -4.67 16.35 11.47
C ILE A 81 -6.20 16.17 11.34
N GLY A 82 -6.94 17.26 11.13
CA GLY A 82 -8.40 17.23 10.95
C GLY A 82 -8.84 16.40 9.74
N LEU A 83 -8.14 16.54 8.61
CA LEU A 83 -8.43 15.79 7.38
C LEU A 83 -8.21 14.29 7.59
N ILE A 84 -7.02 13.89 8.07
CA ILE A 84 -6.66 12.48 8.20
C ILE A 84 -7.52 11.79 9.26
N SER A 85 -7.80 12.45 10.38
CA SER A 85 -8.68 11.89 11.42
C SER A 85 -10.11 11.71 10.92
N THR A 86 -10.64 12.67 10.16
CA THR A 86 -11.98 12.59 9.57
C THR A 86 -12.06 11.46 8.54
N ALA A 87 -11.06 11.34 7.66
CA ALA A 87 -11.00 10.27 6.66
C ALA A 87 -10.93 8.89 7.31
N ALA A 88 -10.06 8.70 8.30
CA ALA A 88 -9.92 7.44 9.02
C ALA A 88 -11.21 7.07 9.78
N ALA A 89 -11.84 8.03 10.47
CA ALA A 89 -13.10 7.79 11.18
C ALA A 89 -14.23 7.39 10.24
N ASN A 90 -14.38 8.08 9.11
CA ASN A 90 -15.41 7.74 8.12
C ASN A 90 -15.19 6.35 7.51
N LEU A 91 -13.93 5.99 7.21
CA LEU A 91 -13.58 4.64 6.73
C LEU A 91 -14.02 3.58 7.75
N LEU A 92 -13.65 3.74 9.03
CA LEU A 92 -13.99 2.78 10.07
C LEU A 92 -15.50 2.70 10.34
N ASN A 93 -16.20 3.83 10.29
CA ASN A 93 -17.65 3.87 10.51
C ASN A 93 -18.44 3.20 9.39
N ALA A 94 -17.90 3.17 8.16
CA ALA A 94 -18.52 2.48 7.03
C ALA A 94 -18.39 0.94 7.11
N LEU A 95 -17.50 0.42 7.94
CA LEU A 95 -17.26 -1.01 8.09
C LEU A 95 -18.21 -1.67 9.12
N PRO A 96 -18.51 -2.98 8.94
CA PRO A 96 -19.09 -3.83 9.98
C PRO A 96 -18.27 -3.75 11.28
N GLN A 97 -18.91 -3.90 12.43
CA GLN A 97 -18.24 -3.67 13.73
C GLN A 97 -17.06 -4.61 13.95
N GLU A 98 -17.20 -5.86 13.53
CA GLU A 98 -16.21 -6.92 13.58
C GLU A 98 -14.93 -6.59 12.79
N ASP A 99 -15.05 -5.79 11.72
CA ASP A 99 -13.94 -5.47 10.82
C ASP A 99 -13.20 -4.19 11.24
N ARG A 100 -13.77 -3.36 12.12
CA ARG A 100 -13.19 -2.05 12.46
C ARG A 100 -11.82 -2.16 13.12
N LYS A 101 -11.69 -3.03 14.13
CA LYS A 101 -10.42 -3.24 14.84
C LYS A 101 -9.34 -3.83 13.91
N PRO A 102 -9.61 -4.93 13.17
CA PRO A 102 -8.67 -5.45 12.19
C PRO A 102 -8.20 -4.40 11.18
N ILE A 103 -9.13 -3.63 10.60
CA ILE A 103 -8.78 -2.62 9.59
C ILE A 103 -8.02 -1.44 10.21
N LEU A 104 -8.38 -0.97 11.41
CA LEU A 104 -7.60 0.06 12.10
C LEU A 104 -6.16 -0.39 12.35
N ALA A 105 -5.95 -1.62 12.82
CA ALA A 105 -4.61 -2.16 13.01
C ALA A 105 -3.82 -2.24 11.70
N GLN A 106 -4.47 -2.65 10.61
CA GLN A 106 -3.84 -2.67 9.29
C GLN A 106 -3.48 -1.28 8.77
N LEU A 107 -4.33 -0.27 8.99
CA LEU A 107 -4.02 1.12 8.64
C LEU A 107 -2.77 1.62 9.39
N ILE A 108 -2.69 1.34 10.69
CA ILE A 108 -1.53 1.72 11.52
C ILE A 108 -0.26 1.01 11.04
N LEU A 109 -0.35 -0.28 10.70
CA LEU A 109 0.78 -1.03 10.12
C LEU A 109 1.21 -0.46 8.77
N ALA A 110 0.27 -0.10 7.91
CA ALA A 110 0.56 0.51 6.62
C ALA A 110 1.26 1.88 6.77
N ILE A 111 0.86 2.68 7.76
CA ILE A 111 1.55 3.93 8.12
C ILE A 111 2.96 3.64 8.64
N ALA A 112 3.12 2.63 9.50
CA ALA A 112 4.41 2.23 10.05
C ALA A 112 5.40 1.85 8.93
N LEU A 113 4.95 1.08 7.93
CA LEU A 113 5.78 0.66 6.78
C LEU A 113 6.32 1.85 5.95
N GLN A 114 5.59 2.97 5.94
CA GLN A 114 5.97 4.19 5.22
C GLN A 114 6.75 5.17 6.10
N THR A 115 6.91 4.89 7.39
CA THR A 115 7.61 5.76 8.34
C THR A 115 9.12 5.45 8.34
N GLU A 116 9.94 6.46 8.02
CA GLU A 116 11.40 6.33 8.00
C GLU A 116 12.00 6.15 9.40
N ASP A 117 11.47 6.87 10.40
CA ASP A 117 11.93 6.79 11.79
C ASP A 117 11.68 5.39 12.38
N ALA A 118 12.77 4.72 12.75
CA ALA A 118 12.72 3.33 13.20
C ALA A 118 12.03 3.15 14.55
N GLN A 119 12.18 4.11 15.47
CA GLN A 119 11.57 4.04 16.78
C GLN A 119 10.05 4.21 16.66
N LEU A 120 9.61 5.23 15.91
CA LEU A 120 8.20 5.50 15.65
C LEU A 120 7.54 4.35 14.90
N ARG A 121 8.18 3.83 13.84
CA ARG A 121 7.71 2.66 13.09
C ARG A 121 7.47 1.45 14.01
N ASN A 122 8.43 1.15 14.89
CA ASN A 122 8.31 0.02 15.82
C ASN A 122 7.20 0.25 16.86
N SER A 123 7.05 1.48 17.38
CA SER A 123 5.97 1.82 18.29
C SER A 123 4.59 1.69 17.64
N LEU A 124 4.43 2.12 16.39
CA LEU A 124 3.19 1.96 15.63
C LEU A 124 2.87 0.48 15.39
N ALA A 125 3.87 -0.31 14.99
CA ALA A 125 3.69 -1.75 14.76
C ALA A 125 3.28 -2.48 16.05
N GLU A 126 3.85 -2.11 17.20
CA GLU A 126 3.46 -2.69 18.48
C GLU A 126 2.04 -2.28 18.89
N TYR A 127 1.68 -1.02 18.70
CA TYR A 127 0.32 -0.54 18.99
C TYR A 127 -0.74 -1.25 18.12
N ALA A 128 -0.45 -1.50 16.85
CA ALA A 128 -1.33 -2.28 15.99
C ALA A 128 -1.55 -3.71 16.48
N LYS A 129 -0.51 -4.37 17.05
CA LYS A 129 -0.67 -5.70 17.66
C LYS A 129 -1.61 -5.65 18.86
N VAL A 130 -1.45 -4.64 19.73
CA VAL A 130 -2.32 -4.47 20.91
C VAL A 130 -3.79 -4.36 20.50
N ILE A 131 -4.10 -3.56 19.48
CA ILE A 131 -5.46 -3.40 18.95
C ILE A 131 -6.07 -4.73 18.47
N LEU A 132 -5.27 -5.64 17.93
CA LEU A 132 -5.73 -6.95 17.46
C LEU A 132 -5.95 -7.96 18.59
N THR A 133 -5.32 -7.75 19.75
CA THR A 133 -5.40 -8.66 20.91
C THR A 133 -6.45 -8.28 21.95
N GLU A 134 -6.92 -7.02 21.94
CA GLU A 134 -8.02 -6.50 22.76
C GLU A 134 -9.37 -6.56 22.04
#